data_AF-A3J038-F1
#
_entry.id   AF-A3J038-F1
#
_cell.length_a   1.000
_cell.length_b   1.000
_cell.length_c   1.000
_cell.angle_alpha   90.00
_cell.angle_beta   90.00
_cell.angle_gamma   90.00
#
_symmetry.space_group_name_H-M   'P 1'
#
loop_
_entity.id
_entity.type
_entity.pdbx_description
1 polymer ?
#
loop_
_entity_poly.entity_id
_entity_poly.type
_entity_poly.pdbx_seq_one_letter_code
_entity_poly.pdbx_strand_id
1 'polypeptide(L)'
;FEAARYGLNVYASDLNPVAVVTMKAAMEYPLKFGADLQKDIDKWVKWVGDEAEKRLAEFFPSPDGETVQNYLWAHTVVCPNCQSVVPLSPNWWLYKRPEKQNLHKWCAVKPIPNLENKRVDFELIKGKKGKGTTIQSEDGDFDPSIYNTISRGVGKCLCCDNVIEDDVIKKQAQNEGLGHQLYAVAFKKGKGSLEFRIPNQLDLDGVEKAEKYLQENSKQLDINELIPDLNIVDGEKTRELLRYGIEKWSKLFNPRQLLTLVTYLEIINEAKTKLHIELQCVSP
;
A
#
# COMPACT_ATOMS: atom_id res chain seq x y z
N PHE A 1 6.08 25.59 -17.43
CA PHE A 1 5.94 26.47 -16.25
C PHE A 1 6.59 27.82 -16.48
N GLU A 2 7.92 27.91 -16.60
CA GLU A 2 8.65 29.18 -16.75
C GLU A 2 8.14 30.07 -17.89
N ALA A 3 7.94 29.54 -19.09
CA ALA A 3 7.43 30.33 -20.21
C ALA A 3 6.04 30.95 -19.94
N ALA A 4 5.14 30.22 -19.25
CA ALA A 4 3.82 30.74 -18.88
C ALA A 4 3.92 31.85 -17.82
N ARG A 5 4.90 31.75 -16.90
CA ARG A 5 5.19 32.79 -15.91
C ARG A 5 5.67 34.10 -16.54
N TYR A 6 6.38 34.03 -17.66
CA TYR A 6 6.77 35.19 -18.46
C TYR A 6 5.66 35.73 -19.37
N GLY A 7 4.43 35.20 -19.30
CA GLY A 7 3.31 35.62 -20.13
C GLY A 7 3.41 35.17 -21.59
N LEU A 8 4.26 34.17 -21.89
CA LEU A 8 4.35 33.60 -23.23
C LEU A 8 3.19 32.64 -23.50
N ASN A 9 2.76 32.57 -24.76
CA ASN A 9 1.83 31.54 -25.21
C ASN A 9 2.53 30.18 -25.18
N VAL A 10 2.08 29.28 -24.30
CA VAL A 10 2.65 27.93 -24.14
C VAL A 10 1.65 26.89 -24.65
N TYR A 11 2.11 26.06 -25.57
CA TYR A 11 1.42 24.84 -25.97
C TYR A 11 2.21 23.65 -25.44
N ALA A 12 1.52 22.76 -24.75
CA ALA A 12 2.12 21.54 -24.23
C ALA A 12 1.14 20.38 -24.46
N SER A 13 1.69 19.23 -24.85
CA SER A 13 0.93 18.02 -25.14
C SER A 13 1.50 16.86 -24.35
N ASP A 14 0.61 16.04 -23.80
CA ASP A 14 0.95 14.76 -23.18
C ASP A 14 -0.04 13.71 -23.68
N LEU A 15 0.42 12.48 -23.88
CA LEU A 15 -0.43 11.36 -24.28
C LEU A 15 -1.26 10.85 -23.10
N ASN A 16 -0.80 11.08 -21.87
CA ASN A 16 -1.49 10.68 -20.65
C ASN A 16 -2.53 11.75 -20.24
N PRO A 17 -3.83 11.45 -20.25
CA PRO A 17 -4.86 12.42 -19.89
C PRO A 17 -4.73 12.92 -18.44
N VAL A 18 -4.20 12.11 -17.52
CA VAL A 18 -3.94 12.51 -16.13
C VAL A 18 -2.85 13.59 -16.08
N ALA A 19 -1.80 13.44 -16.88
CA ALA A 19 -0.73 14.44 -16.98
C ALA A 19 -1.27 15.75 -17.57
N VAL A 20 -2.12 15.68 -18.60
CA VAL A 20 -2.79 16.85 -19.18
C VAL A 20 -3.61 17.61 -18.14
N VAL A 21 -4.46 16.91 -17.37
CA VAL A 21 -5.28 17.53 -16.32
C VAL A 21 -4.39 18.12 -15.21
N THR A 22 -3.36 17.40 -14.78
CA THR A 22 -2.43 17.87 -13.75
C THR A 22 -1.69 19.13 -14.20
N MET A 23 -1.26 19.19 -15.46
CA MET A 23 -0.63 20.38 -16.03
C MET A 23 -1.59 21.57 -16.09
N LYS A 24 -2.86 21.35 -16.48
CA LYS A 24 -3.89 22.40 -16.44
C LYS A 24 -4.10 22.91 -15.01
N ALA A 25 -4.23 22.00 -14.04
CA ALA A 25 -4.39 22.35 -12.63
C ALA A 25 -3.19 23.10 -12.04
N ALA A 26 -1.96 22.75 -12.44
CA ALA A 26 -0.75 23.38 -11.93
C ALA A 26 -0.40 24.70 -12.62
N MET A 27 -0.80 24.91 -13.87
CA MET A 27 -0.38 26.07 -14.68
C MET A 27 -1.55 26.97 -15.12
N GLU A 28 -2.57 26.40 -15.74
CA GLU A 28 -3.65 27.18 -16.38
C GLU A 28 -4.66 27.70 -15.35
N TYR A 29 -5.14 26.84 -14.45
CA TYR A 29 -6.18 27.20 -13.49
C TYR A 29 -5.73 28.27 -12.48
N PRO A 30 -4.51 28.23 -11.91
CA PRO A 30 -4.05 29.29 -11.01
C PRO A 30 -3.95 30.66 -11.70
N LEU A 31 -3.54 30.69 -12.98
CA LEU A 31 -3.49 31.94 -13.76
C LEU A 31 -4.89 32.47 -14.11
N LYS A 32 -5.86 31.58 -14.34
CA LYS A 32 -7.23 31.96 -14.71
C LYS A 32 -8.09 32.38 -13.53
N PHE A 33 -7.99 31.66 -12.41
CA PHE A 33 -8.89 31.82 -11.26
C PHE A 33 -8.23 32.50 -10.06
N GLY A 34 -6.91 32.67 -10.08
CA GLY A 34 -6.17 33.36 -9.02
C GLY A 34 -6.23 32.65 -7.67
N ALA A 35 -5.98 33.42 -6.59
CA ALA A 35 -5.88 32.90 -5.23
C ALA A 35 -7.22 32.41 -4.66
N ASP A 36 -8.36 32.83 -5.22
CA ASP A 36 -9.68 32.41 -4.72
C ASP A 36 -9.94 30.92 -4.98
N LEU A 37 -9.38 30.34 -6.06
CA LEU A 37 -9.45 28.90 -6.33
C LEU A 37 -8.86 28.07 -5.17
N GLN A 38 -7.83 28.58 -4.50
CA GLN A 38 -7.21 27.87 -3.38
C GLN A 38 -8.19 27.63 -2.24
N LYS A 39 -9.11 28.58 -1.98
CA LYS A 39 -10.11 28.45 -0.91
C LYS A 39 -11.06 27.28 -1.19
N ASP A 40 -11.49 27.14 -2.44
CA ASP A 40 -12.35 26.02 -2.86
C ASP A 40 -11.60 24.69 -2.80
N ILE A 41 -10.34 24.66 -3.28
CA ILE A 41 -9.49 23.47 -3.18
C ILE A 41 -9.33 23.03 -1.72
N ASP A 42 -8.97 23.95 -0.82
CA ASP A 42 -8.78 23.64 0.60
C ASP A 42 -10.05 23.12 1.25
N LYS A 43 -11.20 23.74 0.94
CA LYS A 43 -12.52 23.30 1.42
C LYS A 43 -12.80 21.85 0.99
N TRP A 44 -12.66 21.54 -0.30
CA TRP A 44 -13.02 20.23 -0.84
C TRP A 44 -12.01 19.15 -0.50
N VAL A 45 -10.70 19.46 -0.48
CA VAL A 45 -9.67 18.55 0.01
C VAL A 45 -9.91 18.19 1.47
N LYS A 46 -10.24 19.18 2.31
CA LYS A 46 -10.60 18.93 3.71
C LYS A 46 -11.85 18.05 3.81
N TRP A 47 -12.91 18.36 3.07
CA TRP A 47 -14.15 17.57 3.10
C TRP A 47 -13.94 16.11 2.69
N VAL A 48 -13.20 15.87 1.61
CA VAL A 48 -12.84 14.51 1.17
C VAL A 48 -12.00 13.79 2.23
N GLY A 49 -11.05 14.50 2.86
CA GLY A 49 -10.22 13.96 3.94
C GLY A 49 -11.03 13.57 5.17
N ASP A 50 -11.91 14.46 5.64
CA ASP A 50 -12.78 14.23 6.80
C ASP A 50 -13.72 13.03 6.55
N GLU A 51 -14.32 12.92 5.36
CA GLU A 51 -15.20 11.80 5.00
C GLU A 51 -14.42 10.48 4.86
N ALA A 52 -13.22 10.51 4.30
CA ALA A 52 -12.37 9.33 4.19
C ALA A 52 -11.94 8.83 5.57
N GLU A 53 -11.51 9.73 6.45
CA GLU A 53 -11.15 9.40 7.84
C GLU A 53 -12.34 8.77 8.57
N LYS A 54 -13.52 9.39 8.48
CA LYS A 54 -14.75 8.88 9.09
C LYS A 54 -15.15 7.49 8.57
N ARG A 55 -15.17 7.29 7.25
CA ARG A 55 -15.64 6.03 6.63
C ARG A 55 -14.63 4.89 6.74
N LEU A 56 -13.33 5.21 6.84
CA LEU A 56 -12.27 4.20 6.90
C LEU A 56 -11.82 3.89 8.33
N ALA A 57 -12.14 4.72 9.33
CA ALA A 57 -11.61 4.62 10.70
C ALA A 57 -11.68 3.20 11.29
N GLU A 58 -12.80 2.49 11.13
CA GLU A 58 -12.99 1.18 11.74
C GLU A 58 -12.11 0.06 11.14
N PHE A 59 -11.60 0.26 9.93
CA PHE A 59 -10.71 -0.67 9.20
C PHE A 59 -9.22 -0.38 9.42
N PHE A 60 -8.93 0.78 10.02
CA PHE A 60 -7.58 1.23 10.35
C PHE A 60 -7.47 1.62 11.83
N PRO A 61 -7.80 0.70 12.77
CA PRO A 61 -7.69 1.00 14.19
C PRO A 61 -6.24 1.31 14.56
N SER A 62 -6.05 2.23 15.49
CA SER A 62 -4.75 2.54 16.09
C SER A 62 -4.83 2.35 17.60
N PRO A 63 -3.80 1.75 18.24
CA PRO A 63 -3.70 1.75 19.69
C PRO A 63 -3.66 3.16 20.28
N ASP A 64 -4.06 3.30 21.53
CA ASP A 64 -4.02 4.59 22.23
C ASP A 64 -2.61 5.20 22.23
N GLY A 65 -2.53 6.46 21.81
CA GLY A 65 -1.27 7.20 21.71
C GLY A 65 -0.44 6.89 20.46
N GLU A 66 -0.89 5.98 19.59
CA GLU A 66 -0.29 5.73 18.29
C GLU A 66 -1.09 6.38 17.16
N THR A 67 -0.38 6.93 16.17
CA THR A 67 -0.94 7.29 14.87
C THR A 67 -0.27 6.42 13.83
N VAL A 68 -0.95 5.38 13.36
CA VAL A 68 -0.42 4.51 12.31
C VAL A 68 -0.24 5.31 11.02
N GLN A 69 0.88 5.08 10.33
CA GLN A 69 1.25 5.76 9.09
C GLN A 69 1.23 4.79 7.90
N ASN A 70 1.78 3.58 8.10
CA ASN A 70 1.91 2.59 7.03
C ASN A 70 1.79 1.17 7.57
N TYR A 71 1.29 0.29 6.71
CA TYR A 71 1.22 -1.15 6.91
C TYR A 71 2.13 -1.82 5.87
N LEU A 72 3.01 -2.72 6.30
CA LEU A 72 3.96 -3.39 5.42
C LEU A 72 3.59 -4.86 5.25
N TRP A 73 3.46 -5.27 3.99
CA TRP A 73 2.88 -6.54 3.58
C TRP A 73 3.85 -7.34 2.72
N ALA A 74 3.79 -8.66 2.84
CA ALA A 74 4.40 -9.59 1.91
C ALA A 74 3.30 -10.40 1.21
N HIS A 75 3.48 -10.66 -0.08
CA HIS A 75 2.67 -11.68 -0.75
C HIS A 75 3.02 -13.06 -0.20
N THR A 76 2.06 -13.98 -0.15
CA THR A 76 2.30 -15.33 0.37
C THR A 76 1.92 -16.41 -0.64
N VAL A 77 2.62 -17.54 -0.53
CA VAL A 77 2.30 -18.80 -1.21
C VAL A 77 2.30 -19.95 -0.21
N VAL A 78 1.69 -21.08 -0.56
CA VAL A 78 1.72 -22.30 0.24
C VAL A 78 2.91 -23.16 -0.22
N CYS A 79 3.77 -23.56 0.71
CA CYS A 79 4.87 -24.46 0.39
C CYS A 79 4.34 -25.83 -0.03
N PRO A 80 4.69 -26.36 -1.22
CA PRO A 80 4.17 -27.65 -1.71
C PRO A 80 4.66 -28.85 -0.87
N ASN A 81 5.76 -28.69 -0.13
CA ASN A 81 6.35 -29.75 0.69
C ASN A 81 5.72 -29.83 2.10
N CYS A 82 5.76 -28.73 2.85
CA CYS A 82 5.33 -28.73 4.25
C CYS A 82 3.97 -28.08 4.50
N GLN A 83 3.33 -27.53 3.45
CA GLN A 83 2.05 -26.83 3.46
C GLN A 83 2.00 -25.57 4.33
N SER A 84 3.16 -25.04 4.74
CA SER A 84 3.19 -23.76 5.45
C SER A 84 2.94 -22.59 4.49
N VAL A 85 2.22 -21.57 4.95
CA VAL A 85 2.11 -20.28 4.29
C VAL A 85 3.45 -19.55 4.44
N VAL A 86 4.06 -19.22 3.30
CA VAL A 86 5.39 -18.60 3.22
C VAL A 86 5.25 -17.20 2.65
N PRO A 87 5.61 -16.14 3.41
CA PRO A 87 5.69 -14.80 2.88
C PRO A 87 6.91 -14.67 1.97
N LEU A 88 6.73 -14.06 0.80
CA LEU A 88 7.73 -13.82 -0.23
C LEU A 88 8.25 -12.39 -0.10
N SER A 89 9.48 -12.25 0.40
CA SER A 89 10.13 -10.96 0.53
C SER A 89 11.60 -11.03 0.10
N PRO A 90 12.08 -10.11 -0.76
CA PRO A 90 13.47 -10.05 -1.15
C PRO A 90 14.37 -9.50 -0.02
N ASN A 91 13.78 -8.84 0.99
CA ASN A 91 14.50 -8.35 2.16
C ASN A 91 13.54 -7.98 3.31
N TRP A 92 14.04 -7.98 4.54
CA TRP A 92 13.23 -7.68 5.73
C TRP A 92 13.60 -6.37 6.44
N TRP A 93 14.19 -5.43 5.71
CA TRP A 93 14.56 -4.13 6.28
C TRP A 93 13.35 -3.21 6.41
N LEU A 94 13.18 -2.62 7.60
CA LEU A 94 12.19 -1.55 7.83
C LEU A 94 12.85 -0.17 7.77
N TYR A 95 14.03 -0.06 8.37
CA TYR A 95 14.81 1.16 8.35
C TYR A 95 16.29 0.82 8.37
N LYS A 96 16.98 1.23 7.31
CA LYS A 96 18.45 1.29 7.26
C LYS A 96 18.84 2.57 6.57
N ARG A 97 19.81 3.30 7.13
CA ARG A 97 20.47 4.40 6.43
C ARG A 97 21.92 4.04 6.19
N PRO A 98 22.39 4.08 4.92
CA PRO A 98 23.77 3.73 4.58
C PRO A 98 24.77 4.82 4.98
N GLU A 99 24.34 6.08 5.05
CA GLU A 99 25.19 7.20 5.46
C GLU A 99 25.46 7.21 6.98
N LYS A 100 26.46 7.97 7.42
CA LYS A 100 26.91 8.07 8.84
C LYS A 100 25.85 8.60 9.83
N GLN A 101 24.59 8.74 9.42
CA GLN A 101 23.49 9.24 10.23
C GLN A 101 22.60 8.09 10.73
N ASN A 102 22.10 8.22 11.97
CA ASN A 102 21.13 7.30 12.58
C ASN A 102 21.56 5.82 12.58
N LEU A 103 22.87 5.58 12.64
CA LEU A 103 23.43 4.24 12.79
C LEU A 103 22.98 3.55 14.09
N HIS A 104 22.36 4.23 15.04
CA HIS A 104 21.84 3.67 16.28
C HIS A 104 20.35 3.26 16.21
N LYS A 105 19.70 3.42 15.05
CA LYS A 105 18.24 3.18 14.89
C LYS A 105 17.91 2.21 13.76
N TRP A 106 18.79 1.27 13.45
CA TRP A 106 18.50 0.28 12.41
C TRP A 106 17.39 -0.66 12.88
N CYS A 107 16.50 -1.01 11.94
CA CYS A 107 15.30 -1.80 12.23
C CYS A 107 15.02 -2.76 11.08
N ALA A 108 14.73 -4.01 11.42
CA ALA A 108 14.31 -5.06 10.50
C ALA A 108 13.29 -5.98 11.16
N VAL A 109 12.67 -6.82 10.35
CA VAL A 109 11.86 -7.94 10.81
C VAL A 109 12.64 -9.23 10.64
N LYS A 110 12.57 -10.09 11.64
CA LYS A 110 13.10 -11.45 11.60
C LYS A 110 11.91 -12.41 11.41
N PRO A 111 11.83 -13.13 10.28
CA PRO A 111 10.82 -14.17 10.13
C PRO A 111 11.14 -15.37 11.01
N ILE A 112 10.14 -15.89 11.71
CA ILE A 112 10.22 -16.99 12.67
C ILE A 112 9.34 -18.15 12.17
N PRO A 113 9.92 -19.27 11.73
CA PRO A 113 9.13 -20.41 11.28
C PRO A 113 8.25 -20.99 12.40
N ASN A 114 6.97 -21.21 12.11
CA ASN A 114 6.01 -21.84 13.02
C ASN A 114 5.36 -23.04 12.31
N LEU A 115 6.01 -24.21 12.45
CA LEU A 115 5.57 -25.44 11.78
C LEU A 115 4.24 -25.97 12.32
N GLU A 116 3.99 -25.78 13.62
CA GLU A 116 2.75 -26.22 14.28
C GLU A 116 1.54 -25.54 13.63
N ASN A 117 1.62 -24.23 13.42
CA ASN A 117 0.56 -23.44 12.82
C ASN A 117 0.71 -23.23 11.31
N LYS A 118 1.68 -23.91 10.67
CA LYS A 118 1.91 -23.85 9.22
C LYS A 118 2.06 -22.43 8.68
N ARG A 119 2.83 -21.59 9.37
CA ARG A 119 3.04 -20.19 8.98
C ARG A 119 4.43 -19.69 9.38
N VAL A 120 4.73 -18.45 9.01
CA VAL A 120 5.92 -17.71 9.46
C VAL A 120 5.45 -16.54 10.30
N ASP A 121 5.84 -16.53 11.57
CA ASP A 121 5.64 -15.40 12.48
C ASP A 121 6.76 -14.37 12.33
N PHE A 122 6.67 -13.24 13.04
CA PHE A 122 7.62 -12.15 12.91
C PHE A 122 8.06 -11.61 14.27
N GLU A 123 9.35 -11.31 14.35
CA GLU A 123 9.98 -10.64 15.48
C GLU A 123 10.60 -9.33 15.01
N LEU A 124 10.42 -8.25 15.76
CA LEU A 124 11.00 -6.95 15.43
C LEU A 124 12.40 -6.84 16.01
N ILE A 125 13.40 -6.63 15.16
CA ILE A 125 14.77 -6.42 15.59
C ILE A 125 15.13 -4.95 15.45
N LYS A 126 15.51 -4.34 16.58
CA LYS A 126 15.99 -2.96 16.67
C LYS A 126 17.40 -2.94 17.25
N GLY A 127 18.24 -2.08 16.71
CA GLY A 127 19.59 -1.93 17.23
C GLY A 127 20.41 -0.92 16.46
N LYS A 128 21.71 -0.94 16.71
CA LYS A 128 22.67 -0.13 15.97
C LYS A 128 23.26 -0.90 14.80
N LYS A 129 23.89 -0.21 13.85
CA LYS A 129 24.66 -0.82 12.77
C LYS A 129 25.80 -1.64 13.36
N GLY A 130 25.81 -2.93 13.04
CA GLY A 130 26.91 -3.85 13.32
C GLY A 130 27.93 -3.90 12.18
N LYS A 131 28.57 -5.05 11.99
CA LYS A 131 29.51 -5.27 10.88
C LYS A 131 28.74 -5.51 9.57
N GLY A 132 29.19 -4.89 8.48
CA GLY A 132 28.54 -5.06 7.17
C GLY A 132 27.07 -4.63 7.19
N THR A 133 26.17 -5.58 6.95
CA THR A 133 24.71 -5.40 6.92
C THR A 133 24.02 -5.91 8.19
N THR A 134 24.72 -6.09 9.31
CA THR A 134 24.08 -6.56 10.55
C THR A 134 23.50 -5.45 11.41
N ILE A 135 22.50 -5.79 12.20
CA ILE A 135 21.97 -5.02 13.33
C ILE A 135 22.55 -5.64 14.60
N GLN A 136 23.25 -4.83 15.39
CA GLN A 136 23.69 -5.21 16.73
C GLN A 136 22.58 -4.82 17.73
N SER A 137 21.88 -5.81 18.27
CA SER A 137 20.89 -5.67 19.34
C SER A 137 21.45 -6.21 20.67
N GLU A 138 20.63 -6.16 21.73
CA GLU A 138 20.97 -6.72 23.04
C GLU A 138 21.12 -8.26 22.98
N ASP A 139 20.33 -8.92 22.12
CA ASP A 139 20.33 -10.37 21.91
C ASP A 139 21.41 -10.86 20.94
N GLY A 140 22.21 -9.96 20.37
CA GLY A 140 23.34 -10.28 19.48
C GLY A 140 23.28 -9.59 18.11
N ASP A 141 24.16 -10.03 17.22
CA ASP A 141 24.20 -9.54 15.84
C ASP A 141 23.19 -10.29 14.97
N PHE A 142 22.32 -9.56 14.28
CA PHE A 142 21.32 -10.08 13.35
C PHE A 142 21.60 -9.59 11.93
N ASP A 143 21.66 -10.49 10.95
CA ASP A 143 21.77 -10.13 9.53
C ASP A 143 20.43 -10.36 8.81
N PRO A 144 19.64 -9.31 8.48
CA PRO A 144 18.38 -9.50 7.76
C PRO A 144 18.57 -10.04 6.33
N SER A 145 19.77 -9.95 5.76
CA SER A 145 20.01 -10.32 4.35
C SER A 145 20.00 -11.82 4.09
N ILE A 146 20.24 -12.65 5.12
CA ILE A 146 20.23 -14.12 4.99
C ILE A 146 18.83 -14.73 5.15
N TYR A 147 17.82 -13.92 5.44
CA TYR A 147 16.43 -14.35 5.69
C TYR A 147 15.50 -14.08 4.50
N ASN A 148 16.01 -13.64 3.36
CA ASN A 148 15.20 -13.43 2.17
C ASN A 148 14.47 -14.73 1.77
N THR A 149 13.19 -14.61 1.46
CA THR A 149 12.33 -15.77 1.13
C THR A 149 11.97 -15.83 -0.35
N ILE A 150 12.40 -14.83 -1.13
CA ILE A 150 12.36 -14.87 -2.59
C ILE A 150 13.60 -14.17 -3.17
N SER A 151 14.11 -14.70 -4.27
CA SER A 151 15.14 -14.05 -5.09
C SER A 151 14.99 -14.49 -6.53
N ARG A 152 14.93 -13.53 -7.46
CA ARG A 152 14.85 -13.80 -8.92
C ARG A 152 13.70 -14.77 -9.28
N GLY A 153 12.55 -14.61 -8.64
CA GLY A 153 11.35 -15.45 -8.86
C GLY A 153 11.34 -16.76 -8.08
N VAL A 154 12.46 -17.20 -7.50
CA VAL A 154 12.54 -18.47 -6.76
C VAL A 154 12.34 -18.22 -5.27
N GLY A 155 11.36 -18.89 -4.68
CA GLY A 155 11.05 -18.83 -3.26
C GLY A 155 11.85 -19.83 -2.42
N LYS A 156 11.98 -19.54 -1.13
CA LYS A 156 12.53 -20.47 -0.12
C LYS A 156 11.58 -20.56 1.07
N CYS A 157 11.17 -21.77 1.42
CA CYS A 157 10.37 -22.01 2.61
C CYS A 157 11.25 -21.96 3.87
N LEU A 158 10.96 -21.06 4.82
CA LEU A 158 11.70 -21.03 6.09
C LEU A 158 11.30 -22.14 7.07
N CYS A 159 10.16 -22.81 6.84
CA CYS A 159 9.68 -23.89 7.71
C CYS A 159 10.30 -25.26 7.41
N CYS A 160 10.75 -25.50 6.17
CA CYS A 160 11.32 -26.79 5.79
C CYS A 160 12.53 -26.68 4.85
N ASP A 161 13.04 -25.46 4.65
CA ASP A 161 14.14 -25.12 3.74
C ASP A 161 13.96 -25.47 2.26
N ASN A 162 12.82 -26.05 1.88
CA ASN A 162 12.55 -26.43 0.50
C ASN A 162 12.46 -25.20 -0.42
N VAL A 163 13.00 -25.36 -1.64
CA VAL A 163 12.86 -24.39 -2.72
C VAL A 163 11.42 -24.41 -3.23
N ILE A 164 10.86 -23.23 -3.47
CA ILE A 164 9.56 -23.05 -4.11
C ILE A 164 9.83 -22.44 -5.48
N GLU A 165 9.78 -23.27 -6.52
CA GLU A 165 10.11 -22.86 -7.89
C GLU A 165 9.17 -21.76 -8.41
N ASP A 166 9.68 -20.93 -9.32
CA ASP A 166 8.96 -19.77 -9.89
C ASP A 166 7.67 -20.19 -10.63
N ASP A 167 7.68 -21.33 -11.31
CA ASP A 167 6.50 -21.90 -11.97
C ASP A 167 5.44 -22.37 -10.97
N VAL A 168 5.86 -22.94 -9.84
CA VAL A 168 4.96 -23.32 -8.73
C VAL A 168 4.31 -22.08 -8.12
N ILE A 169 5.09 -21.01 -7.88
CA ILE A 169 4.57 -19.73 -7.37
C ILE A 169 3.54 -19.16 -8.35
N LYS A 170 3.87 -19.08 -9.65
CA LYS A 170 2.96 -18.56 -10.67
C LYS A 170 1.69 -19.40 -10.80
N LYS A 171 1.80 -20.73 -10.75
CA LYS A 171 0.66 -21.63 -10.81
C LYS A 171 -0.28 -21.46 -9.61
N GLN A 172 0.27 -21.28 -8.41
CA GLN A 172 -0.54 -20.93 -7.23
C GLN A 172 -1.22 -19.58 -7.41
N ALA A 173 -0.47 -18.55 -7.82
CA ALA A 173 -1.02 -17.22 -8.07
C ALA A 173 -2.16 -17.23 -9.11
N GLN A 174 -2.03 -18.04 -10.17
CA GLN A 174 -3.05 -18.21 -11.19
C GLN A 174 -4.31 -18.94 -10.69
N ASN A 175 -4.15 -19.95 -9.84
CA ASN A 175 -5.27 -20.78 -9.38
C ASN A 175 -6.01 -20.17 -8.18
N GLU A 176 -5.27 -19.65 -7.21
CA GLU A 176 -5.76 -19.26 -5.89
C GLU A 176 -5.54 -17.77 -5.59
N GLY A 177 -4.69 -17.10 -6.37
CA GLY A 177 -4.18 -15.77 -6.06
C GLY A 177 -2.95 -15.80 -5.13
N LEU A 178 -2.31 -14.65 -4.97
CA LEU A 178 -1.29 -14.48 -3.94
C LEU A 178 -1.96 -14.03 -2.64
N GLY A 179 -1.69 -14.71 -1.55
CA GLY A 179 -2.13 -14.25 -0.23
C GLY A 179 -1.36 -13.01 0.21
N HIS A 180 -1.75 -12.45 1.35
CA HIS A 180 -1.13 -11.25 1.92
C HIS A 180 -0.89 -11.46 3.41
N GLN A 181 0.33 -11.17 3.86
CA GLN A 181 0.67 -11.22 5.28
C GLN A 181 1.24 -9.88 5.74
N LEU A 182 0.57 -9.26 6.70
CA LEU A 182 1.04 -8.06 7.35
C LEU A 182 2.21 -8.44 8.28
N TYR A 183 3.38 -7.83 8.08
CA TYR A 183 4.59 -8.18 8.85
C TYR A 183 5.12 -7.03 9.70
N ALA A 184 4.72 -5.78 9.42
CA ALA A 184 5.08 -4.63 10.26
C ALA A 184 4.07 -3.49 10.11
N VAL A 185 4.01 -2.67 11.16
CA VAL A 185 3.26 -1.42 11.20
C VAL A 185 4.24 -0.29 11.54
N ALA A 186 4.19 0.77 10.74
CA ALA A 186 4.92 2.01 11.00
C ALA A 186 3.96 3.04 11.59
N PHE A 187 4.33 3.65 12.71
CA PHE A 187 3.45 4.55 13.45
C PHE A 187 4.25 5.70 14.07
N LYS A 188 3.55 6.72 14.57
CA LYS A 188 4.13 7.82 15.35
C LYS A 188 3.43 7.93 16.70
N LYS A 189 4.15 8.44 17.70
CA LYS A 189 3.56 8.87 18.98
C LYS A 189 3.58 10.39 19.04
N GLY A 190 2.40 11.02 18.94
CA GLY A 190 2.27 12.48 18.83
C GLY A 190 3.12 13.05 17.69
N LYS A 191 3.96 14.05 17.98
CA LYS A 191 4.90 14.66 17.01
C LYS A 191 6.25 13.93 16.92
N GLY A 192 6.34 12.71 17.43
CA GLY A 192 7.56 11.90 17.44
C GLY A 192 8.02 11.42 16.06
N SER A 193 9.20 10.81 16.03
CA SER A 193 9.72 10.15 14.83
C SER A 193 8.93 8.90 14.48
N LEU A 194 9.02 8.46 13.22
CA LEU A 194 8.45 7.18 12.79
C LEU A 194 9.09 6.03 13.58
N GLU A 195 8.24 5.19 14.15
CA GLU A 195 8.58 3.96 14.86
C GLU A 195 7.93 2.76 14.17
N PHE A 196 8.39 1.56 14.52
CA PHE A 196 7.90 0.30 13.96
C PHE A 196 7.52 -0.68 15.07
N ARG A 197 6.53 -1.53 14.79
CA ARG A 197 6.14 -2.69 15.60
C ARG A 197 5.65 -3.84 14.71
N ILE A 198 5.60 -5.05 15.28
CA ILE A 198 4.87 -6.18 14.68
C ILE A 198 3.36 -5.89 14.78
N PRO A 199 2.53 -6.38 13.85
CA PRO A 199 1.09 -6.26 13.95
C PRO A 199 0.55 -6.89 15.23
N ASN A 200 -0.41 -6.23 15.85
CA ASN A 200 -1.16 -6.75 16.98
C ASN A 200 -2.58 -7.17 16.51
N GLN A 201 -3.38 -7.69 17.43
CA GLN A 201 -4.73 -8.15 17.11
C GLN A 201 -5.62 -7.04 16.54
N LEU A 202 -5.51 -5.79 17.04
CA LEU A 202 -6.30 -4.67 16.50
C LEU A 202 -6.01 -4.44 15.01
N ASP A 203 -4.74 -4.50 14.60
CA ASP A 203 -4.42 -4.37 13.18
C ASP A 203 -5.03 -5.53 12.38
N LEU A 204 -4.92 -6.77 12.86
CA LEU A 204 -5.45 -7.95 12.17
C LEU A 204 -6.98 -7.89 12.04
N ASP A 205 -7.68 -7.51 13.11
CA ASP A 205 -9.13 -7.29 13.11
C ASP A 205 -9.54 -6.25 12.05
N GLY A 206 -8.74 -5.19 11.87
CA GLY A 206 -8.96 -4.19 10.82
C GLY A 206 -8.85 -4.76 9.40
N VAL A 207 -7.99 -5.76 9.16
CA VAL A 207 -7.93 -6.49 7.88
C VAL A 207 -9.20 -7.27 7.65
N GLU A 208 -9.58 -8.08 8.64
CA GLU A 208 -10.72 -8.99 8.56
C GLU A 208 -12.02 -8.21 8.36
N LYS A 209 -12.18 -7.08 9.06
CA LYS A 209 -13.31 -6.17 8.85
C LYS A 209 -13.38 -5.65 7.43
N ALA A 210 -12.25 -5.24 6.85
CA ALA A 210 -12.22 -4.69 5.49
C ALA A 210 -12.57 -5.75 4.45
N GLU A 211 -12.03 -6.96 4.62
CA GLU A 211 -12.35 -8.10 3.77
C GLU A 211 -13.83 -8.48 3.87
N LYS A 212 -14.35 -8.59 5.08
CA LYS A 212 -15.77 -8.87 5.33
C LYS A 212 -16.68 -7.82 4.70
N TYR A 213 -16.36 -6.53 4.88
CA TYR A 213 -17.14 -5.44 4.28
C TYR A 213 -17.19 -5.55 2.76
N LEU A 214 -16.04 -5.78 2.10
CA LEU A 214 -15.98 -5.94 0.65
C LEU A 214 -16.78 -7.16 0.17
N GLN A 215 -16.74 -8.27 0.90
CA GLN A 215 -17.51 -9.48 0.57
C GLN A 215 -19.02 -9.23 0.69
N GLU A 216 -19.47 -8.67 1.82
CA GLU A 216 -20.88 -8.40 2.11
C GLU A 216 -21.49 -7.36 1.17
N ASN A 217 -20.71 -6.36 0.75
CA ASN A 217 -21.19 -5.25 -0.10
C ASN A 217 -20.80 -5.40 -1.59
N SER A 218 -20.12 -6.49 -1.97
CA SER A 218 -19.57 -6.71 -3.31
C SER A 218 -20.53 -6.37 -4.45
N LYS A 219 -21.77 -6.88 -4.39
CA LYS A 219 -22.80 -6.62 -5.41
C LYS A 219 -23.16 -5.14 -5.52
N GLN A 220 -23.32 -4.44 -4.40
CA GLN A 220 -23.67 -3.03 -4.39
C GLN A 220 -22.52 -2.17 -4.92
N LEU A 221 -21.29 -2.49 -4.52
CA LEU A 221 -20.09 -1.81 -5.00
C LEU A 221 -19.88 -1.99 -6.50
N ASP A 222 -20.21 -3.17 -7.04
CA ASP A 222 -20.16 -3.47 -8.46
C ASP A 222 -21.25 -2.75 -9.26
N ILE A 223 -22.51 -2.75 -8.77
CA ILE A 223 -23.63 -1.99 -9.37
C ILE A 223 -23.31 -0.50 -9.47
N ASN A 224 -22.60 0.05 -8.47
CA ASN A 224 -22.18 1.44 -8.44
C ASN A 224 -20.88 1.70 -9.20
N GLU A 225 -20.31 0.70 -9.88
CA GLU A 225 -19.06 0.77 -10.65
C GLU A 225 -17.87 1.29 -9.83
N LEU A 226 -17.84 0.99 -8.52
CA LEU A 226 -16.79 1.49 -7.62
C LEU A 226 -15.56 0.59 -7.58
N ILE A 227 -15.72 -0.69 -7.91
CA ILE A 227 -14.60 -1.64 -7.96
C ILE A 227 -13.93 -1.52 -9.35
N PRO A 228 -12.60 -1.35 -9.41
CA PRO A 228 -11.88 -1.32 -10.69
C PRO A 228 -11.76 -2.74 -11.27
N ASP A 229 -12.88 -3.36 -11.64
CA ASP A 229 -12.93 -4.77 -12.04
C ASP A 229 -12.78 -4.99 -13.56
N LEU A 230 -12.19 -4.01 -14.25
CA LEU A 230 -11.88 -4.11 -15.68
C LEU A 230 -10.81 -5.16 -15.94
N ASN A 231 -10.97 -5.90 -17.05
CA ASN A 231 -9.98 -6.85 -17.50
C ASN A 231 -8.68 -6.14 -17.92
N ILE A 232 -7.56 -6.74 -17.52
CA ILE A 232 -6.22 -6.33 -17.94
C ILE A 232 -5.96 -6.91 -19.34
N VAL A 233 -5.67 -6.03 -20.30
CA VAL A 233 -5.32 -6.41 -21.68
C VAL A 233 -3.84 -6.76 -21.77
N ASP A 234 -3.47 -7.80 -22.53
CA ASP A 234 -2.05 -8.14 -22.76
C ASP A 234 -1.31 -6.98 -23.43
N GLY A 235 -0.11 -6.72 -22.94
CA GLY A 235 0.69 -5.56 -23.28
C GLY A 235 2.02 -5.61 -22.54
N GLU A 236 2.95 -4.73 -22.93
CA GLU A 236 4.33 -4.79 -22.44
C GLU A 236 4.42 -4.74 -20.90
N LYS A 237 3.62 -3.90 -20.25
CA LYS A 237 3.62 -3.71 -18.78
C LYS A 237 2.52 -4.47 -18.05
N THR A 238 1.64 -5.15 -18.77
CA THR A 238 0.51 -5.90 -18.21
C THR A 238 0.71 -7.41 -18.30
N ARG A 239 1.55 -7.89 -19.22
CA ARG A 239 1.89 -9.31 -19.35
C ARG A 239 2.46 -9.93 -18.07
N GLU A 240 3.23 -9.15 -17.31
CA GLU A 240 3.79 -9.61 -16.03
C GLU A 240 2.69 -9.90 -15.01
N LEU A 241 1.63 -9.08 -14.96
CA LEU A 241 0.48 -9.29 -14.10
C LEU A 241 -0.29 -10.56 -14.50
N LEU A 242 -0.53 -10.73 -15.81
CA LEU A 242 -1.22 -11.89 -16.36
C LEU A 242 -0.49 -13.21 -16.05
N ARG A 243 0.85 -13.20 -16.01
CA ARG A 243 1.65 -14.39 -15.61
C ARG A 243 1.36 -14.85 -14.18
N TYR A 244 0.90 -13.96 -13.30
CA TYR A 244 0.51 -14.28 -11.92
C TYR A 244 -1.01 -14.42 -11.75
N GLY A 245 -1.80 -14.49 -12.84
CA GLY A 245 -3.26 -14.61 -12.75
C GLY A 245 -4.00 -13.34 -12.36
N ILE A 246 -3.31 -12.20 -12.36
CA ILE A 246 -3.90 -10.88 -12.11
C ILE A 246 -4.52 -10.40 -13.43
N GLU A 247 -5.73 -10.89 -13.69
CA GLU A 247 -6.48 -10.62 -14.93
C GLU A 247 -7.42 -9.40 -14.84
N LYS A 248 -7.63 -8.88 -13.63
CA LYS A 248 -8.44 -7.69 -13.35
C LYS A 248 -7.68 -6.72 -12.47
N TRP A 249 -7.91 -5.41 -12.61
CA TRP A 249 -7.20 -4.39 -11.83
C TRP A 249 -7.50 -4.48 -10.33
N SER A 250 -8.72 -4.89 -9.95
CA SER A 250 -9.14 -5.16 -8.57
C SER A 250 -8.24 -6.16 -7.84
N LYS A 251 -7.66 -7.14 -8.54
CA LYS A 251 -6.78 -8.19 -7.99
C LYS A 251 -5.37 -7.70 -7.61
N LEU A 252 -5.00 -6.46 -7.93
CA LEU A 252 -3.70 -5.88 -7.54
C LEU A 252 -3.61 -5.49 -6.07
N PHE A 253 -4.76 -5.37 -5.40
CA PHE A 253 -4.87 -4.74 -4.09
C PHE A 253 -5.21 -5.79 -3.03
N ASN A 254 -4.60 -5.67 -1.86
CA ASN A 254 -5.14 -6.36 -0.69
C ASN A 254 -6.51 -5.75 -0.29
N PRO A 255 -7.32 -6.45 0.52
CA PRO A 255 -8.67 -5.98 0.86
C PRO A 255 -8.73 -4.55 1.42
N ARG A 256 -7.78 -4.15 2.28
CA ARG A 256 -7.77 -2.77 2.83
C ARG A 256 -7.43 -1.72 1.78
N GLN A 257 -6.50 -2.03 0.87
CA GLN A 257 -6.15 -1.14 -0.24
C GLN A 257 -7.33 -0.98 -1.21
N LEU A 258 -8.01 -2.08 -1.56
CA LEU A 258 -9.17 -2.04 -2.43
C LEU A 258 -10.32 -1.24 -1.80
N LEU A 259 -10.62 -1.48 -0.52
CA LEU A 259 -11.63 -0.74 0.22
C LEU A 259 -11.33 0.76 0.23
N THR A 260 -10.07 1.14 0.47
CA THR A 260 -9.65 2.54 0.46
C THR A 260 -9.94 3.19 -0.91
N LEU A 261 -9.58 2.53 -2.00
CA LEU A 261 -9.82 3.04 -3.36
C LEU A 261 -11.31 3.21 -3.66
N VAL A 262 -12.12 2.20 -3.33
CA VAL A 262 -13.57 2.21 -3.48
C VAL A 262 -14.20 3.36 -2.70
N THR A 263 -13.81 3.54 -1.43
CA THR A 263 -14.33 4.61 -0.57
C THR A 263 -13.94 6.00 -1.09
N TYR A 264 -12.70 6.19 -1.55
CA TYR A 264 -12.31 7.48 -2.14
C TYR A 264 -13.08 7.79 -3.43
N LEU A 265 -13.29 6.79 -4.30
CA LEU A 265 -14.05 6.99 -5.52
C LEU A 265 -15.50 7.40 -5.22
N GLU A 266 -16.13 6.74 -4.25
CA GLU A 266 -17.48 7.09 -3.77
C GLU A 266 -17.53 8.53 -3.26
N ILE A 267 -16.62 8.91 -2.35
CA ILE A 267 -16.52 10.26 -1.77
C ILE A 267 -16.28 11.31 -2.87
N ILE A 268 -15.41 11.03 -3.85
CA ILE A 268 -15.12 11.96 -4.95
C ILE A 268 -16.36 12.15 -5.85
N ASN A 269 -17.14 11.10 -6.11
CA ASN A 269 -18.38 11.19 -6.86
C ASN A 269 -19.44 12.00 -6.11
N GLU A 270 -19.53 11.85 -4.79
CA GLU A 270 -20.36 12.70 -3.93
C GLU A 270 -19.90 14.17 -3.94
N ALA A 271 -18.59 14.41 -3.78
CA ALA A 271 -18.00 15.75 -3.83
C ALA A 271 -18.33 16.43 -5.15
N LYS A 272 -18.17 15.72 -6.27
CA LYS A 272 -18.53 16.22 -7.61
C LYS A 272 -20.00 16.65 -7.66
N THR A 273 -20.91 15.86 -7.11
CA THR A 273 -22.34 16.18 -7.11
C THR A 273 -22.63 17.44 -6.28
N LYS A 274 -22.06 17.52 -5.08
CA LYS A 274 -22.22 18.68 -4.19
C LYS A 274 -21.61 19.96 -4.78
N LEU A 275 -20.44 19.85 -5.41
CA LEU A 275 -19.80 20.94 -6.17
C LEU A 275 -20.72 21.52 -7.24
N HIS A 276 -21.38 20.67 -8.03
CA HIS A 276 -22.29 21.12 -9.08
C HIS A 276 -23.50 21.88 -8.49
N ILE A 277 -24.06 21.38 -7.38
CA ILE A 277 -25.18 22.03 -6.70
C ILE A 277 -24.76 23.41 -6.17
N GLU A 278 -23.61 23.51 -5.48
CA GLU A 278 -23.11 24.78 -4.96
C GLU A 278 -22.90 25.81 -6.08
N LEU A 279 -22.31 25.40 -7.21
CA LEU A 279 -22.10 26.29 -8.36
C LEU A 279 -23.41 26.76 -9.02
N GLN A 280 -24.44 25.91 -9.04
CA GLN A 280 -25.76 26.26 -9.55
C GLN A 280 -26.50 27.25 -8.64
N CYS A 281 -26.32 27.16 -7.32
CA CYS A 281 -26.94 28.08 -6.36
C CYS A 281 -26.27 29.46 -6.28
N VAL A 282 -25.02 29.58 -6.75
CA VAL A 282 -24.23 30.84 -6.74
C VAL A 282 -24.35 31.61 -8.06
N SER A 283 -24.96 31.01 -9.09
CA SER A 283 -25.21 31.69 -10.38
C SER A 283 -26.55 32.44 -10.35
N PRO A 284 -26.58 33.78 -10.45
CA PRO A 284 -27.83 34.55 -10.58
C PRO A 284 -28.53 34.33 -11.93
#